data_AF-A0AAN9VDL5-F1
#
_entry.id   AF-A0AAN9VDL5-F1
#
_cell.length_a   1.000
_cell.length_b   1.000
_cell.length_c   1.000
_cell.angle_alpha   90.00
_cell.angle_beta   90.00
_cell.angle_gamma   90.00
#
_symmetry.space_group_name_H-M   'P 1'
#
loop_
_entity.id
_entity.type
_entity.pdbx_description
1 polymer ?
#
loop_
_entity_poly.entity_id
_entity_poly.type
_entity_poly.pdbx_seq_one_letter_code
_entity_poly.pdbx_strand_id
1 'polypeptide(L)'
;MDQGERPYKCVNCGDLVPYLFKRYSPSVLKLKNCEACQKVADKYIEYDKVIIMIDMVLLNKQAYRHILFNSSFEDLHHGGCLCMR
;
A
#
# COMPACT_ATOMS: atom_id res chain seq x y z
N MET A 1 14.38 -6.34 -18.87
CA MET A 1 14.26 -4.98 -18.31
C MET A 1 13.97 -5.18 -16.84
N ASP A 2 15.03 -5.18 -16.03
CA ASP A 2 14.97 -5.43 -14.58
C ASP A 2 14.65 -4.09 -13.90
N GLN A 3 13.36 -3.80 -13.74
CA GLN A 3 12.93 -2.68 -12.90
C GLN A 3 13.14 -3.13 -11.47
N GLY A 4 14.27 -2.72 -10.88
CA GLY A 4 14.59 -2.98 -9.47
C GLY A 4 13.43 -2.58 -8.57
N GLU A 5 12.63 -3.59 -8.19
CA GLU A 5 11.51 -3.45 -7.29
C GLU A 5 12.07 -3.02 -5.93
N ARG A 6 11.88 -1.74 -5.57
CA ARG A 6 12.18 -1.31 -4.21
C ARG A 6 11.32 -2.16 -3.27
N PRO A 7 11.91 -2.91 -2.33
CA PRO A 7 11.13 -3.76 -1.45
C PRO A 7 10.21 -2.90 -0.59
N TYR A 8 8.93 -3.26 -0.53
CA TYR A 8 7.94 -2.59 0.30
C TYR A 8 8.31 -2.68 1.78
N LYS A 9 7.79 -1.74 2.59
CA LYS A 9 8.04 -1.72 4.03
C LYS A 9 6.75 -1.77 4.83
N CYS A 10 6.76 -2.51 5.94
CA CYS A 10 5.63 -2.50 6.84
C CYS A 10 5.47 -1.12 7.51
N VAL A 11 4.26 -0.53 7.46
CA VAL A 11 3.97 0.76 8.08
C VAL A 11 4.04 0.71 9.61
N ASN A 12 3.93 -0.48 10.20
CA ASN A 12 3.96 -0.69 11.64
C ASN A 12 5.39 -0.80 12.20
N CYS A 13 6.17 -1.77 11.72
CA CYS A 13 7.52 -2.05 12.24
C CYS A 13 8.66 -1.57 11.33
N GLY A 14 8.39 -1.24 10.06
CA GLY A 14 9.41 -0.83 9.08
C GLY A 14 10.18 -1.99 8.43
N ASP A 15 9.83 -3.23 8.76
CA ASP A 15 10.47 -4.42 8.18
C ASP A 15 10.10 -4.61 6.70
N LEU A 16 10.96 -5.30 5.96
CA LEU A 16 10.80 -5.51 4.52
C LEU A 16 9.67 -6.51 4.26
N VAL A 17 8.86 -6.22 3.23
CA VAL A 17 7.76 -7.07 2.81
C VAL A 17 7.86 -7.27 1.29
N PRO A 18 7.77 -8.52 0.79
CA PRO A 18 7.93 -8.79 -0.64
C PRO A 18 6.78 -8.20 -1.48
N TYR A 19 5.56 -8.18 -0.96
CA TYR A 19 4.39 -7.60 -1.61
C TYR A 19 3.36 -7.16 -0.55
N LEU A 20 2.63 -6.06 -0.81
CA LEU A 20 1.65 -5.53 0.14
C LEU A 20 0.28 -6.23 0.04
N PHE A 21 -0.09 -6.67 -1.16
CA PHE A 21 -1.36 -7.33 -1.41
C PHE A 21 -1.21 -8.42 -2.46
N LYS A 22 -2.14 -9.36 -2.44
CA LYS A 22 -2.31 -10.37 -3.49
C LYS A 22 -3.73 -10.30 -4.01
N ARG A 23 -3.87 -10.17 -5.33
CA ARG A 23 -5.16 -10.23 -6.02
C ARG A 23 -5.46 -11.67 -6.39
N TYR A 24 -6.57 -12.21 -5.90
CA TYR A 24 -7.00 -13.59 -6.21
C TYR A 24 -8.01 -13.61 -7.36
N SER A 25 -8.90 -12.61 -7.38
CA SER A 25 -9.95 -12.42 -8.39
C SER A 25 -10.13 -10.93 -8.67
N PRO A 26 -10.84 -10.52 -9.74
CA PRO A 26 -11.09 -9.10 -10.05
C PRO A 26 -11.69 -8.32 -8.86
N SER A 27 -12.50 -9.02 -8.06
CA SER A 27 -13.22 -8.52 -6.89
C SER A 27 -12.60 -8.88 -5.53
N VAL A 28 -11.55 -9.72 -5.49
CA VAL A 28 -10.97 -10.20 -4.22
C VAL A 28 -9.49 -9.85 -4.14
N LEU A 29 -9.20 -8.85 -3.32
CA LEU A 29 -7.86 -8.42 -2.94
C LEU A 29 -7.63 -8.80 -1.47
N LYS A 30 -6.47 -9.38 -1.17
CA LYS A 30 -6.11 -9.76 0.20
C LYS A 30 -4.80 -9.10 0.58
N LEU A 31 -4.82 -8.34 1.67
CA LEU A 31 -3.65 -7.72 2.28
C LEU A 31 -2.70 -8.76 2.85
N LYS A 32 -1.39 -8.51 2.73
CA LYS A 32 -0.34 -9.34 3.36
C LYS A 32 -0.09 -8.83 4.78
N ASN A 33 0.02 -9.77 5.71
CA ASN A 33 0.51 -9.51 7.06
C ASN A 33 2.05 -9.53 7.07
N CYS A 34 2.65 -8.62 7.81
CA CYS A 34 4.08 -8.59 8.06
C CYS A 34 4.49 -9.78 8.94
N GLU A 35 5.57 -10.46 8.58
CA GLU A 35 6.01 -11.66 9.28
C GLU A 35 6.71 -11.34 10.62
N ALA A 36 7.33 -10.17 10.75
CA ALA A 36 7.94 -9.74 12.00
C ALA A 36 6.94 -9.28 13.06
N CYS A 37 5.93 -8.47 12.68
CA CYS A 37 4.99 -7.89 13.66
C CYS A 37 3.59 -8.50 13.63
N GLN A 38 3.31 -9.41 12.69
CA GLN A 38 2.02 -10.10 12.50
C GLN A 38 0.81 -9.19 12.21
N LYS A 39 1.03 -7.88 12.06
CA LYS A 39 0.02 -6.90 11.65
C LYS A 39 -0.05 -6.79 10.14
N VAL A 40 -1.16 -6.26 9.62
CA VAL A 40 -1.27 -5.88 8.20
C VAL A 40 -0.07 -5.01 7.81
N ALA A 41 0.63 -5.39 6.74
CA ALA A 41 1.86 -4.74 6.31
C ALA A 41 1.63 -3.27 6.00
N ASP A 42 0.56 -2.98 5.26
CA ASP A 42 0.11 -1.63 4.96
C ASP A 42 -1.41 -1.61 4.78
N LYS A 43 -2.11 -0.92 5.67
CA LYS A 43 -3.57 -0.76 5.62
C LYS A 43 -4.01 0.37 4.69
N TYR A 44 -3.12 1.30 4.37
CA TYR A 44 -3.48 2.53 3.66
C TYR A 44 -3.75 2.28 2.18
N ILE A 45 -3.38 1.12 1.64
CA ILE A 45 -3.66 0.79 0.24
C ILE A 45 -5.16 0.65 -0.07
N GLU A 46 -5.99 0.36 0.95
CA GLU A 46 -7.45 0.29 0.80
C GLU A 46 -8.13 1.62 1.10
N TYR A 47 -7.37 2.60 1.61
CA TYR A 47 -7.91 3.87 2.06
C TYR A 47 -7.83 4.91 0.94
N ASP A 48 -8.83 5.78 0.89
CA ASP A 48 -8.78 6.92 -0.01
C ASP A 48 -7.63 7.88 0.36
N LYS A 49 -7.06 8.55 -0.64
CA LYS A 49 -5.92 9.47 -0.47
C LYS A 49 -6.23 10.57 0.55
N VAL A 50 -7.48 11.02 0.64
CA VAL A 50 -7.90 12.03 1.62
C VAL A 50 -7.67 11.55 3.06
N ILE A 51 -7.96 10.28 3.36
CA ILE A 51 -7.77 9.70 4.70
C ILE A 51 -6.27 9.62 5.02
N ILE A 52 -5.45 9.23 4.05
CA ILE A 52 -4.00 9.15 4.19
C ILE A 52 -3.41 10.54 4.45
N MET A 53 -3.89 11.57 3.75
CA MET A 53 -3.48 12.96 3.95
C MET A 53 -3.83 13.47 5.35
N ILE A 54 -5.02 13.16 5.87
CA ILE A 54 -5.43 13.54 7.24
C ILE A 54 -4.45 12.91 8.25
N ASP A 55 -4.16 11.62 8.13
CA ASP A 55 -3.22 10.94 9.03
C ASP A 55 -1.79 11.51 8.93
N MET A 56 -1.38 11.98 7.75
CA MET A 56 -0.10 12.67 7.56
C MET A 56 -0.08 14.03 8.27
N VAL A 57 -1.16 14.82 8.16
CA VAL A 57 -1.30 16.11 8.87
C VAL A 57 -1.28 15.89 10.38
N LEU A 58 -1.82 14.76 10.86
CA LEU A 58 -1.75 14.32 12.26
C LEU A 58 -0.39 13.73 12.66
N LEU A 59 0.63 13.84 11.80
CA LEU A 59 1.98 13.33 12.01
C LEU A 59 2.05 11.82 12.30
N ASN A 60 1.11 11.03 11.79
CA ASN A 60 1.08 9.61 12.02
C ASN A 60 2.25 8.91 11.29
N LYS A 61 3.13 8.28 12.06
CA LYS A 61 4.32 7.56 11.55
C LYS A 61 3.96 6.51 10.49
N GLN A 62 2.79 5.88 10.60
CA GLN A 62 2.36 4.84 9.65
C GLN A 62 2.05 5.44 8.27
N ALA A 63 1.35 6.59 8.22
CA ALA A 63 1.04 7.29 6.97
C ALA A 63 2.29 7.82 6.27
N TYR A 64 3.26 8.33 7.04
CA TYR A 64 4.55 8.71 6.47
C TYR A 64 5.31 7.53 5.86
N ARG A 65 5.35 6.38 6.55
CA ARG A 65 5.99 5.17 5.99
C ARG A 65 5.31 4.69 4.72
N HIS A 66 3.97 4.76 4.68
CA HIS A 66 3.22 4.45 3.47
C HIS A 66 3.68 5.33 2.31
N ILE A 67 3.71 6.66 2.48
CA ILE A 67 4.05 7.58 1.40
C ILE A 67 5.54 7.51 0.99
N LEU A 68 6.43 7.25 1.94
CA LEU A 68 7.87 7.20 1.65
C LEU A 68 8.31 5.91 0.94
N PHE A 69 7.67 4.78 1.27
CA PHE A 69 8.16 3.45 0.85
C PHE A 69 7.16 2.64 0.04
N ASN A 70 5.85 2.90 0.17
CA ASN A 70 4.80 2.05 -0.39
C ASN A 70 3.86 2.77 -1.36
N SER A 71 3.88 4.10 -1.45
CA SER A 71 3.07 4.83 -2.43
C SER A 71 3.82 4.97 -3.76
N SER A 72 3.24 4.44 -4.82
CA SER A 72 3.62 4.79 -6.19
C SER A 72 2.63 5.83 -6.71
N PHE A 73 3.12 6.93 -7.30
CA PHE A 73 2.26 8.03 -7.80
C PHE A 73 1.36 7.62 -8.98
N GLU A 74 1.44 6.38 -9.47
CA GLU A 74 0.76 5.91 -10.69
C GLU A 74 -0.72 5.51 -10.47
N ASP A 75 -1.21 5.43 -9.23
CA ASP A 75 -2.63 5.22 -8.93
C ASP A 75 -3.47 6.51 -9.09
N LEU A 76 -2.99 7.49 -9.85
CA LEU A 76 -3.74 8.72 -10.20
C LEU A 76 -4.64 8.55 -11.42
N HIS A 77 -4.68 7.37 -12.04
CA HIS A 77 -5.43 7.14 -13.28
C HIS A 77 -6.46 6.00 -13.21
N HIS A 78 -7.14 5.78 -12.09
CA HIS A 78 -8.37 4.96 -12.07
C HIS A 78 -9.48 5.57 -11.19
N GLY A 79 -9.78 6.84 -11.45
CA GLY A 79 -11.18 7.24 -11.50
C GLY A 79 -11.77 6.67 -12.79
N GLY A 80 -12.45 5.53 -12.70
CA GLY A 80 -13.12 4.94 -13.86
C GLY A 80 -13.30 3.45 -13.76
N CYS A 81 -14.55 3.03 -13.64
CA CYS A 81 -15.02 1.81 -14.26
C CYS A 81 -14.35 1.63 -15.64
N LEU A 82 -13.53 0.59 -15.79
CA LEU A 82 -13.19 -0.01 -17.08
C LEU A 82 -13.31 -1.53 -16.95
N CYS A 83 -14.56 -1.96 -17.07
CA CYS A 83 -14.85 -3.02 -18.02
C CYS A 83 -14.23 -2.66 -19.39
N MET A 84 -13.82 -3.69 -20.14
CA MET A 84 -13.07 -3.70 -21.41
C MET A 84 -11.55 -3.73 -21.21
N ARG A 85 -10.84 -4.82 -21.53
CA ARG A 85 -11.10 -5.88 -22.51
C ARG A 85 -10.32 -7.15 -22.15
#